data_AF-A0A3P7MJM2-F1
#
_entry.id   AF-A0A3P7MJM2-F1
#
_cell.length_a   1.000
_cell.length_b   1.000
_cell.length_c   1.000
_cell.angle_alpha   90.00
_cell.angle_beta   90.00
_cell.angle_gamma   90.00
#
_symmetry.space_group_name_H-M   'P 1'
#
loop_
_entity.id
_entity.type
_entity.pdbx_description
1 polymer ?
#
loop_
_entity_poly.entity_id
_entity_poly.type
_entity_poly.pdbx_seq_one_letter_code
_entity_poly.pdbx_strand_id
1 'polypeptide(L)'
;MEECYSKYELEEVSLSALLGLLRKCYVDARAVVRRDPAVALLTQILNDTPVYRAICSVLLEDVNIQDQTNRTLKRTSAPALPAIELLSIAVSRYAALKTSIRSTDSDIMLAPLHTLLLSPLQPSGLNILDILLLYLEEAENLPRHALHAARILRELCAVRPSLQTRMVELLIARRMVARNVRAVRSALNPATIR
;
A
#
# COMPACT_ATOMS: atom_id res chain seq x y z
N MET A 1 8.72 21.09 -18.49
CA MET A 1 9.75 20.42 -17.66
C MET A 1 9.63 20.82 -16.19
N GLU A 2 9.44 22.10 -15.86
CA GLU A 2 9.19 22.57 -14.47
C GLU A 2 7.91 22.00 -13.84
N GLU A 3 6.83 21.83 -14.62
CA GLU A 3 5.54 21.32 -14.10
C GLU A 3 5.61 19.88 -13.56
N CYS A 4 6.37 18.98 -14.20
CA CYS A 4 6.54 17.60 -13.70
C CYS A 4 7.34 17.57 -12.40
N TYR A 5 8.37 18.41 -12.28
CA TYR A 5 9.18 18.46 -11.06
C TYR A 5 8.34 19.00 -9.88
N SER A 6 7.56 20.05 -10.12
CA SER A 6 6.61 20.61 -9.16
C SER A 6 5.53 19.60 -8.73
N LYS A 7 5.03 18.78 -9.67
CA LYS A 7 4.06 17.71 -9.34
C LYS A 7 4.64 16.68 -8.36
N TYR A 8 5.83 16.14 -8.62
CA TYR A 8 6.38 15.07 -7.77
C TYR A 8 6.81 15.56 -6.40
N GLU A 9 7.34 16.78 -6.33
CA GLU A 9 7.65 17.42 -5.07
C GLU A 9 6.38 17.63 -4.24
N LEU A 10 5.30 18.11 -4.86
CA LEU A 10 4.02 18.27 -4.18
C LEU A 10 3.45 16.93 -3.70
N GLU A 11 3.52 15.87 -4.52
CA GLU A 11 3.11 14.52 -4.13
C GLU A 11 3.93 14.01 -2.95
N GLU A 12 5.26 14.11 -3.02
CA GLU A 12 6.18 13.68 -1.95
C GLU A 12 5.89 14.42 -0.64
N VAL A 13 5.80 15.75 -0.67
CA VAL A 13 5.54 16.57 0.51
C VAL A 13 4.16 16.28 1.09
N SER A 14 3.13 16.16 0.24
CA SER A 14 1.76 15.89 0.68
C SER A 14 1.66 14.51 1.34
N LEU A 15 2.21 13.47 0.70
CA LEU A 15 2.21 12.11 1.24
C LEU A 15 3.05 12.03 2.52
N SER A 16 4.19 12.72 2.57
CA SER A 16 5.04 12.79 3.77
C SER A 16 4.34 13.50 4.93
N ALA A 17 3.56 14.54 4.66
CA ALA A 17 2.77 15.24 5.67
C ALA A 17 1.66 14.33 6.23
N LEU A 18 0.91 13.65 5.36
CA LEU A 18 -0.10 12.65 5.77
C LEU A 18 0.52 11.51 6.58
N LEU A 19 1.72 11.07 6.19
CA LEU A 19 2.47 10.04 6.89
C LEU A 19 2.89 10.51 8.28
N GLY A 20 3.32 11.76 8.41
CA GLY A 20 3.63 12.40 9.69
C GLY A 20 2.44 12.42 10.65
N LEU A 21 1.22 12.65 10.13
CA LEU A 21 -0.02 12.57 10.92
C LEU A 21 -0.28 11.13 11.39
N LEU A 22 -0.24 10.14 10.48
CA LEU A 22 -0.54 8.76 10.86
C LEU A 22 0.48 8.17 11.84
N ARG A 23 1.78 8.43 11.65
CA ARG A 23 2.84 7.89 12.52
C ARG A 23 2.67 8.27 13.99
N LYS A 24 2.11 9.46 14.27
CA LYS A 24 1.94 9.97 15.64
C LYS A 24 0.61 9.60 16.29
N CYS A 25 -0.33 9.06 15.53
CA CYS A 25 -1.68 8.79 16.04
C CYS A 25 -1.87 7.33 16.46
N TYR A 26 -2.57 7.15 17.57
CA TYR A 26 -3.05 5.86 18.05
C TYR A 26 -4.52 5.66 17.65
N VAL A 27 -4.90 4.42 17.35
CA VAL A 27 -6.28 4.09 16.95
C VAL A 27 -6.91 3.24 18.04
N ASP A 28 -7.85 3.84 18.77
CA ASP A 28 -8.67 3.17 19.76
C ASP A 28 -10.13 3.65 19.68
N ALA A 29 -10.99 3.07 20.52
CA ALA A 29 -12.39 3.45 20.62
C ALA A 29 -12.57 4.95 20.90
N ARG A 30 -11.69 5.56 21.69
CA ARG A 30 -11.78 6.99 22.03
C ARG A 30 -11.48 7.87 20.82
N ALA A 31 -10.47 7.54 20.03
CA ALA A 31 -10.12 8.23 18.80
C ALA A 31 -11.26 8.14 17.77
N VAL A 32 -11.96 7.00 17.70
CA VAL A 32 -13.13 6.82 16.83
C VAL A 32 -14.29 7.72 17.27
N VAL A 33 -14.66 7.70 18.56
CA VAL A 33 -15.75 8.53 19.09
C VAL A 33 -15.46 10.02 18.91
N ARG A 34 -14.20 10.43 19.07
CA ARG A 34 -13.76 11.82 18.89
C ARG A 34 -13.58 12.25 17.44
N ARG A 35 -13.70 11.32 16.49
CA ARG A 35 -13.46 11.54 15.06
C ARG A 35 -12.08 12.17 14.82
N ASP A 36 -11.07 11.62 15.49
CA ASP A 36 -9.70 12.13 15.39
C ASP A 36 -9.25 12.16 13.91
N PRO A 37 -8.46 13.17 13.49
CA PRO A 37 -8.06 13.32 12.08
C PRO A 37 -7.39 12.08 11.49
N ALA A 38 -6.66 11.31 12.31
CA ALA A 38 -6.05 10.06 11.86
C ALA A 38 -7.06 8.94 11.60
N VAL A 39 -8.17 8.89 12.34
CA VAL A 39 -9.26 7.95 12.05
C VAL A 39 -9.91 8.31 10.71
N ALA A 40 -10.18 9.60 10.50
CA ALA A 40 -10.71 10.09 9.23
C ALA A 40 -9.76 9.76 8.06
N LEU A 41 -8.47 10.04 8.20
CA LEU A 41 -7.47 9.73 7.17
C LEU A 41 -7.34 8.23 6.91
N LEU A 42 -7.33 7.39 7.95
CA LEU A 42 -7.33 5.94 7.78
C LEU A 42 -8.57 5.45 7.04
N THR A 43 -9.75 5.98 7.38
CA THR A 43 -11.00 5.67 6.66
C THR A 43 -10.92 6.09 5.20
N GLN A 44 -10.28 7.22 4.87
CA GLN A 44 -10.06 7.63 3.49
C GLN A 44 -9.13 6.64 2.76
N ILE A 45 -8.02 6.23 3.37
CA ILE A 45 -7.06 5.30 2.74
C ILE A 45 -7.63 3.87 2.63
N LEU A 46 -8.45 3.43 3.59
CA LEU A 46 -9.00 2.08 3.69
C LEU A 46 -10.37 1.92 3.02
N ASN A 47 -10.73 2.84 2.14
CA ASN A 47 -11.92 2.80 1.29
C ASN A 47 -11.57 3.29 -0.12
N ASP A 48 -12.41 2.98 -1.10
CA ASP A 48 -12.25 3.49 -2.46
C ASP A 48 -12.61 4.98 -2.55
N THR A 49 -11.71 5.83 -2.04
CA THR A 49 -11.83 7.28 -1.99
C THR A 49 -10.82 7.93 -2.93
N PRO A 50 -10.95 9.25 -3.22
CA PRO A 50 -9.94 9.98 -3.97
C PRO A 50 -8.53 9.88 -3.37
N VAL A 51 -8.41 9.82 -2.03
CA VAL A 51 -7.11 9.67 -1.35
C VAL A 51 -6.49 8.31 -1.64
N TYR A 52 -7.28 7.24 -1.51
CA TYR A 52 -6.83 5.89 -1.86
C TYR A 52 -6.40 5.81 -3.33
N ARG A 53 -7.25 6.31 -4.24
CA ARG A 53 -6.95 6.31 -5.68
C ARG A 53 -5.69 7.10 -6.01
N ALA A 54 -5.47 8.26 -5.38
CA ALA A 54 -4.26 9.05 -5.56
C ALA A 54 -3.00 8.30 -5.10
N ILE A 55 -3.03 7.62 -3.94
CA ILE A 55 -1.95 6.75 -3.49
C ILE A 55 -1.69 5.64 -4.52
N CYS A 56 -2.74 4.97 -4.98
CA CYS A 56 -2.64 3.93 -5.99
C CYS A 56 -2.06 4.44 -7.31
N SER A 57 -2.44 5.64 -7.76
CA SER A 57 -1.91 6.26 -8.97
C SER A 57 -0.42 6.54 -8.86
N VAL A 58 0.06 7.08 -7.73
CA VAL A 58 1.49 7.33 -7.49
C VAL A 58 2.27 6.01 -7.55
N LEU A 59 1.78 4.97 -6.88
CA LEU A 59 2.41 3.65 -6.89
C LEU A 59 2.41 3.04 -8.28
N LEU A 60 1.28 3.09 -8.99
CA LEU A 60 1.17 2.53 -10.33
C LEU A 60 2.10 3.24 -11.34
N GLU A 61 2.21 4.56 -11.22
CA GLU A 61 3.08 5.34 -12.07
C GLU A 61 4.55 4.97 -11.83
N ASP A 62 4.96 4.74 -10.59
CA ASP A 62 6.32 4.32 -10.23
C ASP A 62 6.71 2.96 -10.86
N VAL A 63 5.85 1.93 -10.75
CA VAL A 63 6.15 0.61 -11.37
C VAL A 63 6.07 0.63 -12.89
N ASN A 64 5.16 1.40 -13.49
CA ASN A 64 5.12 1.54 -14.96
C ASN A 64 6.41 2.16 -15.52
N ILE A 65 7.08 3.02 -14.76
CA ILE A 65 8.36 3.63 -15.15
C ILE A 65 9.50 2.63 -15.03
N GLN A 66 9.48 1.74 -14.03
CA GLN A 66 10.50 0.69 -13.87
C GLN A 66 10.53 -0.28 -15.06
N ASP A 67 9.40 -0.52 -15.72
CA ASP A 67 9.28 -1.40 -16.89
C ASP A 67 9.80 -0.75 -18.20
N GLN A 68 9.93 0.58 -18.26
CA GLN A 68 10.44 1.29 -19.44
C GLN A 68 11.98 1.32 -19.43
N THR A 69 12.57 0.49 -20.30
CA THR A 69 14.03 0.30 -20.49
C THR A 69 14.82 1.55 -20.91
N ASN A 70 14.16 2.68 -21.21
CA ASN A 70 14.82 3.94 -21.56
C ASN A 70 14.83 4.89 -20.36
N ARG A 71 15.94 4.85 -19.60
CA ARG A 71 16.30 5.77 -18.51
C ARG A 71 16.60 7.19 -19.00
N THR A 72 15.67 7.81 -19.73
CA THR A 72 15.80 9.20 -20.16
C THR A 72 14.94 10.12 -19.30
N LEU A 73 15.65 10.79 -18.39
CA LEU A 73 15.37 12.11 -17.77
C LEU A 73 14.35 12.19 -16.62
N LYS A 74 14.92 12.23 -15.40
CA LYS A 74 14.49 13.05 -14.24
C LYS A 74 13.09 12.78 -13.65
N ARG A 75 12.84 11.55 -13.19
CA ARG A 75 11.75 11.29 -12.23
C ARG A 75 12.26 10.43 -11.08
N THR A 76 12.04 10.89 -9.85
CA THR A 76 12.46 10.20 -8.63
C THR A 76 11.34 9.28 -8.16
N SER A 77 11.68 8.10 -7.63
CA SER A 77 10.75 7.25 -6.85
C SER A 77 10.39 7.86 -5.49
N ALA A 78 10.70 9.15 -5.30
CA ALA A 78 10.56 9.85 -4.04
C ALA A 78 9.11 9.91 -3.51
N PRO A 79 8.05 10.15 -4.33
CA PRO A 79 6.68 10.11 -3.82
C PRO A 79 6.16 8.67 -3.60
N ALA A 80 6.76 7.66 -4.23
CA ALA A 80 6.33 6.27 -4.09
C ALA A 80 6.61 5.69 -2.70
N LEU A 81 7.72 6.09 -2.07
CA LEU A 81 8.09 5.64 -0.74
C LEU A 81 7.06 6.03 0.35
N PRO A 82 6.72 7.32 0.53
CA PRO A 82 5.70 7.70 1.50
C PRO A 82 4.32 7.15 1.12
N ALA A 83 4.01 6.95 -0.18
CA ALA A 83 2.77 6.30 -0.60
C ALA A 83 2.66 4.85 -0.12
N ILE A 84 3.68 4.02 -0.37
CA ILE A 84 3.66 2.61 0.04
C ILE A 84 3.71 2.48 1.57
N GLU A 85 4.42 3.39 2.24
CA GLU A 85 4.45 3.43 3.69
C GLU A 85 3.09 3.81 4.30
N LEU A 86 2.40 4.82 3.75
CA LEU A 86 1.04 5.19 4.15
C LEU A 86 0.09 4.00 4.05
N LEU A 87 0.13 3.29 2.91
CA LEU A 87 -0.70 2.12 2.70
C LEU A 87 -0.33 1.00 3.69
N SER A 88 0.96 0.79 3.95
CA SER A 88 1.46 -0.19 4.92
C SER A 88 0.96 0.09 6.34
N ILE A 89 1.03 1.34 6.79
CA ILE A 89 0.50 1.76 8.10
C ILE A 89 -1.02 1.57 8.14
N ALA A 90 -1.74 2.00 7.11
CA ALA A 90 -3.19 1.87 7.06
C ALA A 90 -3.63 0.40 7.15
N VAL A 91 -3.02 -0.48 6.35
CA VAL A 91 -3.30 -1.92 6.37
C VAL A 91 -2.99 -2.53 7.73
N SER A 92 -1.85 -2.20 8.33
CA SER A 92 -1.47 -2.72 9.66
C SER A 92 -2.45 -2.31 10.77
N ARG A 93 -3.13 -1.16 10.62
CA ARG A 93 -4.11 -0.64 11.59
C ARG A 93 -5.54 -1.08 11.31
N TYR A 94 -5.81 -1.72 10.17
CA TYR A 94 -7.15 -2.07 9.74
C TYR A 94 -7.90 -2.91 10.77
N ALA A 95 -7.27 -3.94 11.34
CA ALA A 95 -7.92 -4.82 12.32
C ALA A 95 -8.29 -4.08 13.62
N ALA A 96 -7.38 -3.24 14.13
CA ALA A 96 -7.62 -2.42 15.33
C ALA A 96 -8.71 -1.37 15.11
N LEU A 97 -8.67 -0.67 13.96
CA LEU A 97 -9.67 0.31 13.57
C LEU A 97 -11.06 -0.35 13.43
N LYS A 98 -11.14 -1.48 12.71
CA LYS A 98 -12.38 -2.23 12.54
C LYS A 98 -12.98 -2.69 13.87
N THR A 99 -12.13 -3.10 14.81
CA THR A 99 -12.57 -3.50 16.16
C THR A 99 -13.10 -2.30 16.95
N SER A 100 -12.39 -1.17 16.87
CA SER A 100 -12.76 0.07 17.54
C SER A 100 -14.10 0.62 17.04
N ILE A 101 -14.30 0.68 15.72
CA ILE A 101 -15.57 1.08 15.08
C ILE A 101 -16.74 0.23 15.60
N ARG A 102 -16.55 -1.10 15.64
CA ARG A 102 -17.58 -2.04 16.14
C ARG A 102 -17.88 -1.88 17.62
N SER A 103 -16.91 -1.43 18.41
CA SER A 103 -17.09 -1.24 19.86
C SER A 103 -17.75 0.07 20.24
N THR A 104 -17.85 1.03 19.31
CA THR A 104 -18.32 2.40 19.57
C THR A 104 -19.61 2.74 18.85
N ASP A 105 -20.31 1.75 18.27
CA ASP A 105 -21.49 1.94 17.41
C ASP A 105 -21.31 3.07 16.37
N SER A 106 -20.10 3.17 15.80
CA SER A 106 -19.78 4.21 14.83
C SER A 106 -20.39 3.90 13.46
N ASP A 107 -20.79 4.95 12.75
CA ASP A 107 -21.27 4.95 11.37
C ASP A 107 -20.18 4.71 10.32
N ILE A 108 -18.91 4.65 10.73
CA ILE A 108 -17.79 4.45 9.81
C ILE A 108 -17.84 3.04 9.20
N MET A 109 -17.80 2.99 7.87
CA MET A 109 -17.67 1.74 7.12
C MET A 109 -16.26 1.60 6.54
N LEU A 110 -15.73 0.37 6.58
CA LEU A 110 -14.46 0.02 5.96
C LEU A 110 -14.66 -1.02 4.87
N ALA A 111 -14.07 -0.78 3.71
CA ALA A 111 -14.03 -1.74 2.62
C ALA A 111 -13.24 -2.99 3.05
N PRO A 112 -13.65 -4.20 2.62
CA PRO A 112 -12.84 -5.38 2.84
C PRO A 112 -11.46 -5.24 2.18
N LEU A 113 -10.38 -5.38 2.95
CA LEU A 113 -9.00 -5.23 2.46
C LEU A 113 -8.72 -6.00 1.16
N HIS A 114 -9.19 -7.24 1.08
CA HIS A 114 -8.99 -8.05 -0.12
C HIS A 114 -9.68 -7.47 -1.36
N THR A 115 -10.87 -6.88 -1.20
CA THR A 115 -11.56 -6.20 -2.30
C THR A 115 -10.77 -4.97 -2.70
N LEU A 116 -10.34 -4.16 -1.74
CA LEU A 116 -9.60 -2.93 -2.00
C LEU A 116 -8.27 -3.21 -2.72
N LEU A 117 -7.46 -4.14 -2.20
CA LEU A 117 -6.09 -4.38 -2.66
C LEU A 117 -5.98 -5.32 -3.86
N LEU A 118 -6.99 -6.16 -4.13
CA LEU A 118 -6.98 -7.08 -5.28
C LEU A 118 -7.81 -6.58 -6.47
N SER A 119 -8.56 -5.50 -6.31
CA SER A 119 -9.30 -4.90 -7.43
C SER A 119 -8.34 -4.30 -8.46
N PRO A 120 -8.59 -4.50 -9.76
CA PRO A 120 -7.78 -3.89 -10.82
C PRO A 120 -7.81 -2.36 -10.75
N LEU A 121 -6.63 -1.75 -10.81
CA LEU A 121 -6.43 -0.31 -10.92
C LEU A 121 -6.43 0.09 -12.39
N GLN A 122 -7.12 1.17 -12.71
CA GLN A 122 -7.10 1.75 -14.05
C GLN A 122 -5.93 2.74 -14.18
N PRO A 123 -5.29 2.85 -15.35
CA PRO A 123 -5.61 2.16 -16.62
C PRO A 123 -4.88 0.82 -16.84
N SER A 124 -3.96 0.42 -15.95
CA SER A 124 -3.06 -0.72 -16.21
C SER A 124 -3.70 -2.10 -16.07
N GLY A 125 -4.78 -2.23 -15.30
CA GLY A 125 -5.36 -3.52 -14.90
C GLY A 125 -4.56 -4.25 -13.82
N LEU A 126 -3.43 -3.69 -13.37
CA LEU A 126 -2.69 -4.19 -12.21
C LEU A 126 -3.46 -3.87 -10.93
N ASN A 127 -3.35 -4.71 -9.91
CA ASN A 127 -3.84 -4.40 -8.57
C ASN A 127 -2.66 -4.16 -7.63
N ILE A 128 -2.95 -3.77 -6.38
CA ILE A 128 -1.89 -3.49 -5.40
C ILE A 128 -1.00 -4.70 -5.21
N LEU A 129 -1.55 -5.92 -5.18
CA LEU A 129 -0.74 -7.14 -5.02
C LEU A 129 0.36 -7.25 -6.10
N ASP A 130 0.07 -6.93 -7.36
CA ASP A 130 1.09 -6.92 -8.41
C ASP A 130 2.20 -5.92 -8.11
N ILE A 131 1.83 -4.71 -7.69
CA ILE A 131 2.76 -3.65 -7.33
C ILE A 131 3.66 -4.07 -6.16
N LEU A 132 3.08 -4.70 -5.12
CA LEU A 132 3.85 -5.19 -3.98
C LEU A 132 4.94 -6.17 -4.42
N LEU A 133 4.61 -7.07 -5.34
CA LEU A 133 5.54 -8.07 -5.83
C LEU A 133 6.67 -7.46 -6.65
N LEU A 134 6.37 -6.50 -7.52
CA LEU A 134 7.40 -5.76 -8.25
C LEU A 134 8.38 -5.06 -7.29
N TYR A 135 7.89 -4.45 -6.21
CA TYR A 135 8.79 -3.90 -5.18
C TYR A 135 9.62 -4.95 -4.44
N LEU A 136 9.09 -6.16 -4.26
CA LEU A 136 9.86 -7.26 -3.67
C LEU A 136 10.93 -7.79 -4.62
N GLU A 137 10.68 -7.81 -5.94
CA GLU A 137 11.70 -8.14 -6.94
C GLU A 137 12.83 -7.11 -6.94
N GLU A 138 12.50 -5.84 -6.77
CA GLU A 138 13.46 -4.72 -6.69
C GLU A 138 14.05 -4.50 -5.29
N ALA A 139 14.02 -5.50 -4.40
CA ALA A 139 14.44 -5.32 -3.00
C ALA A 139 15.91 -4.88 -2.82
N GLU A 140 16.80 -5.21 -3.77
CA GLU A 140 18.19 -4.75 -3.75
C GLU A 140 18.31 -3.26 -4.06
N ASN A 141 17.47 -2.75 -4.98
CA ASN A 141 17.49 -1.35 -5.41
C ASN A 141 16.59 -0.46 -4.53
N LEU A 142 15.49 -1.00 -4.03
CA LEU A 142 14.42 -0.30 -3.30
C LEU A 142 14.08 -1.01 -1.98
N PRO A 143 15.06 -1.24 -1.07
CA PRO A 143 14.86 -2.06 0.13
C PRO A 143 13.74 -1.55 1.05
N ARG A 144 13.56 -0.23 1.13
CA ARG A 144 12.47 0.37 1.93
C ARG A 144 11.09 0.11 1.32
N HIS A 145 10.95 0.17 0.00
CA HIS A 145 9.68 -0.15 -0.67
C HIS A 145 9.35 -1.63 -0.48
N ALA A 146 10.34 -2.50 -0.68
CA ALA A 146 10.22 -3.94 -0.44
C ALA A 146 9.80 -4.25 1.00
N LEU A 147 10.36 -3.56 2.01
CA LEU A 147 9.97 -3.71 3.41
C LEU A 147 8.49 -3.40 3.63
N HIS A 148 8.00 -2.27 3.12
CA HIS A 148 6.59 -1.89 3.28
C HIS A 148 5.65 -2.82 2.50
N ALA A 149 6.07 -3.27 1.33
CA ALA A 149 5.36 -4.26 0.53
C ALA A 149 5.26 -5.62 1.25
N ALA A 150 6.35 -6.09 1.84
CA ALA A 150 6.40 -7.31 2.64
C ALA A 150 5.42 -7.24 3.83
N ARG A 151 5.37 -6.09 4.52
CA ARG A 151 4.44 -5.86 5.62
C ARG A 151 2.98 -5.95 5.16
N ILE A 152 2.61 -5.29 4.07
CA ILE A 152 1.25 -5.38 3.52
C ILE A 152 0.92 -6.82 3.13
N LEU A 153 1.85 -7.50 2.45
CA LEU A 153 1.66 -8.89 2.03
C LEU A 153 1.41 -9.82 3.22
N ARG A 154 2.19 -9.65 4.30
CA ARG A 154 2.01 -10.41 5.54
C ARG A 154 0.62 -10.20 6.14
N GLU A 155 0.16 -8.96 6.24
CA GLU A 155 -1.18 -8.65 6.77
C GLU A 155 -2.29 -9.24 5.88
N LEU A 156 -2.13 -9.20 4.56
CA LEU A 156 -3.04 -9.84 3.61
C LEU A 156 -3.10 -11.36 3.81
N CYS A 157 -1.95 -12.01 3.95
CA CYS A 157 -1.89 -13.45 4.23
C CYS A 157 -2.51 -13.82 5.58
N ALA A 158 -2.45 -12.93 6.57
CA ALA A 158 -3.02 -13.17 7.90
C ALA A 158 -4.57 -13.10 7.94
N VAL A 159 -5.24 -12.57 6.89
CA VAL A 159 -6.71 -12.38 6.91
C VAL A 159 -7.46 -13.71 6.93
N ARG A 160 -7.21 -14.61 5.97
CA ARG A 160 -7.82 -15.96 5.90
C ARG A 160 -7.15 -16.87 4.85
N PRO A 161 -7.17 -18.20 5.03
CA PRO A 161 -6.53 -19.14 4.08
C PRO A 161 -7.05 -19.04 2.64
N SER A 162 -8.37 -18.90 2.43
CA SER A 162 -8.95 -18.79 1.08
C SER A 162 -8.47 -17.56 0.30
N LEU A 163 -8.05 -16.51 0.99
CA LEU A 163 -7.45 -15.34 0.36
C LEU A 163 -6.05 -15.65 -0.16
N GLN A 164 -5.27 -16.45 0.57
CA GLN A 164 -3.94 -16.88 0.14
C GLN A 164 -4.03 -17.69 -1.16
N THR A 165 -4.98 -18.63 -1.25
CA THR A 165 -5.24 -19.41 -2.47
C THR A 165 -5.58 -18.49 -3.64
N ARG A 166 -6.51 -17.54 -3.45
CA ARG A 166 -6.88 -16.57 -4.49
C ARG A 166 -5.70 -15.70 -4.94
N MET A 167 -4.85 -15.29 -4.00
CA MET A 167 -3.63 -14.54 -4.34
C MET A 167 -2.73 -15.39 -5.22
N VAL A 168 -2.46 -16.65 -4.84
CA VAL A 168 -1.66 -17.57 -5.66
C VAL A 168 -2.26 -17.74 -7.05
N GLU A 169 -3.57 -17.94 -7.18
CA GLU A 169 -4.27 -18.05 -8.47
C GLU A 169 -4.10 -16.80 -9.35
N LEU A 170 -4.24 -15.60 -8.78
CA LEU A 170 -4.00 -14.34 -9.49
C LEU A 170 -2.56 -14.26 -10.01
N LEU A 171 -1.60 -14.72 -9.22
CA LEU A 171 -0.18 -14.72 -9.61
C LEU A 171 0.13 -15.77 -10.68
N ILE A 172 -0.52 -16.93 -10.63
CA ILE A 172 -0.41 -17.97 -11.67
C ILE A 172 -0.95 -17.40 -12.99
N ALA A 173 -2.13 -16.80 -12.96
CA ALA A 173 -2.76 -16.21 -14.14
C ALA A 173 -1.88 -15.15 -14.80
N ARG A 174 -1.14 -14.38 -13.99
CA ARG A 174 -0.21 -13.33 -14.45
C ARG A 174 1.22 -13.82 -14.73
N ARG A 175 1.49 -15.13 -14.60
CA ARG A 175 2.83 -15.74 -14.75
C ARG A 175 3.90 -15.14 -13.81
N MET A 176 3.48 -14.57 -12.69
CA MET A 176 4.36 -13.91 -11.73
C MET A 176 4.91 -14.84 -10.64
N VAL A 177 4.37 -16.06 -10.49
CA VAL A 177 4.79 -16.99 -9.42
C VAL A 177 6.27 -17.33 -9.48
N ALA A 178 6.76 -17.83 -10.62
CA ALA A 178 8.14 -18.31 -10.73
C ALA A 178 9.19 -17.19 -10.49
N ARG A 179 8.85 -15.95 -10.85
CA ARG A 179 9.70 -14.77 -10.63
C ARG A 179 9.72 -14.35 -9.15
N ASN A 180 8.57 -14.44 -8.49
CA ASN A 180 8.38 -13.87 -7.15
C ASN A 180 8.59 -14.84 -5.98
N VAL A 181 8.64 -16.17 -6.18
CA VAL A 181 8.72 -17.14 -5.08
C VAL A 181 9.89 -16.85 -4.12
N ARG A 182 11.08 -16.55 -4.65
CA ARG A 182 12.26 -16.25 -3.81
C ARG A 182 12.11 -14.94 -3.04
N ALA A 183 11.64 -13.90 -3.72
CA ALA A 183 11.44 -12.57 -3.14
C ALA A 183 10.39 -12.63 -2.01
N VAL A 184 9.25 -13.28 -2.26
CA VAL A 184 8.19 -13.51 -1.27
C VAL A 184 8.68 -14.33 -0.09
N ARG A 185 9.43 -15.42 -0.32
CA ARG A 185 9.99 -16.24 0.77
C ARG A 185 10.96 -15.45 1.64
N SER A 186 11.79 -14.61 1.03
CA SER A 186 12.70 -13.71 1.76
C SER A 186 11.93 -12.67 2.56
N ALA A 187 10.90 -12.07 1.96
CA ALA A 187 10.09 -11.02 2.56
C ALA A 187 9.22 -11.51 3.73
N LEU A 188 8.74 -12.75 3.69
CA LEU A 188 7.91 -13.34 4.75
C LEU A 188 8.74 -13.98 5.87
N ASN A 189 10.06 -14.10 5.71
CA ASN A 189 10.93 -14.66 6.74
C ASN A 189 11.13 -13.64 7.88
N PRO A 190 10.80 -13.96 9.13
CA PRO A 190 10.99 -13.04 10.25
C PRO A 190 12.46 -12.69 10.53
N ALA A 191 13.43 -13.48 10.04
CA ALA A 191 14.85 -13.20 10.22
C ALA A 191 15.38 -12.02 9.37
N THR A 192 14.70 -11.68 8.28
CA THR A 192 15.08 -10.63 7.31
C THR A 192 14.38 -9.29 7.58
N ILE A 193 13.42 -9.24 8.51
CA ILE A 193 12.71 -8.03 8.92
C ILE A 193 13.23 -7.60 10.31
N ARG A 194 14.40 -6.97 10.37
CA ARG A 194 14.88 -6.26 11.57
C ARG A 194 15.24 -4.82 11.21
#